data_AF-A0A2M9CZY1-F1
#
_entry.id   AF-A0A2M9CZY1-F1
#
_cell.length_a   1.000
_cell.length_b   1.000
_cell.length_c   1.000
_cell.angle_alpha   90.00
_cell.angle_beta   90.00
_cell.angle_gamma   90.00
#
_symmetry.space_group_name_H-M   'P 1'
#
loop_
_entity.id
_entity.type
_entity.pdbx_description
1 polymer ?
#
loop_
_entity_poly.entity_id
_entity_poly.type
_entity_poly.pdbx_seq_one_letter_code
_entity_poly.pdbx_strand_id
1 'polypeptide(L)'
;MTTKTFAGIAYANGAVPAALLAPVPGQSSATLRLDAAAALGRLLDEHERRYGKRLVLRGWSRSLAEQKKFFLERYTRSWTARGDVRWYKGLRYVRTSGAAAAIPGTSNHGWGLAIDVADFGGVGDFTHPDRVRFAELAGRYGWTDAEGRSISEPWHWVYEPTLDTSNRPRRARTVRIPAVTKRAWQRQLGVADDGDLGTNSWAAVQRRINDLNVKGRFLRKGPLKVDGVYGDRTQQALISALNYAHRIGRVKYAQGYLDPDVDRFGYRRLGALRQTLHAGFWS
;
A
#
# COMPACT_ATOMS: atom_id res chain seq x y z
N MET A 1 24.78 6.86 -4.92
CA MET A 1 23.39 6.92 -5.41
C MET A 1 22.49 6.99 -4.20
N THR A 2 21.38 7.73 -4.27
CA THR A 2 20.41 7.77 -3.18
C THR A 2 19.75 6.39 -3.02
N THR A 3 19.34 6.07 -1.79
CA THR A 3 18.64 4.81 -1.44
C THR A 3 17.33 5.12 -0.73
N LYS A 4 16.32 4.25 -0.90
CA LYS A 4 15.07 4.25 -0.12
C LYS A 4 14.87 2.87 0.51
N THR A 5 14.14 2.85 1.63
CA THR A 5 13.73 1.61 2.31
C THR A 5 12.23 1.46 2.20
N PHE A 6 11.76 0.29 1.78
CA PHE A 6 10.35 -0.08 1.79
C PHE A 6 10.21 -1.54 2.21
N ALA A 7 9.22 -1.83 3.07
CA ALA A 7 9.02 -3.16 3.65
C ALA A 7 10.30 -3.79 4.27
N GLY A 8 11.17 -2.96 4.84
CA GLY A 8 12.44 -3.41 5.45
C GLY A 8 13.57 -3.69 4.45
N ILE A 9 13.36 -3.48 3.15
CA ILE A 9 14.36 -3.70 2.10
C ILE A 9 14.83 -2.34 1.58
N ALA A 10 16.14 -2.09 1.66
CA ALA A 10 16.78 -0.92 1.08
C ALA A 10 17.15 -1.16 -0.38
N TYR A 11 16.94 -0.17 -1.24
CA TYR A 11 17.26 -0.25 -2.67
C TYR A 11 17.65 1.12 -3.23
N ALA A 12 18.44 1.11 -4.32
CA ALA A 12 18.86 2.31 -5.03
C ALA A 12 17.84 2.73 -6.10
N ASN A 13 17.89 4.00 -6.49
CA ASN A 13 17.05 4.51 -7.58
C ASN A 13 17.32 3.75 -8.89
N GLY A 14 16.27 3.23 -9.51
CA GLY A 14 16.34 2.42 -10.72
C GLY A 14 16.69 0.95 -10.48
N ALA A 15 16.68 0.50 -9.23
CA ALA A 15 16.98 -0.88 -8.83
C ALA A 15 15.95 -1.43 -7.83
N VAL A 16 14.66 -1.18 -8.07
CA VAL A 16 13.58 -1.71 -7.23
C VAL A 16 13.57 -3.24 -7.32
N PRO A 17 13.70 -3.98 -6.20
CA PRO A 17 13.62 -5.44 -6.20
C PRO A 17 12.29 -5.95 -6.74
N ALA A 18 12.30 -7.04 -7.50
CA ALA A 18 11.08 -7.64 -8.05
C ALA A 18 10.05 -8.00 -6.96
N ALA A 19 10.50 -8.42 -5.77
CA ALA A 19 9.63 -8.70 -4.62
C ALA A 19 8.88 -7.47 -4.09
N LEU A 20 9.28 -6.26 -4.47
CA LEU A 20 8.64 -5.00 -4.11
C LEU A 20 7.82 -4.40 -5.27
N LEU A 21 7.72 -5.08 -6.41
CA LEU A 21 6.97 -4.62 -7.57
C LEU A 21 5.66 -5.42 -7.73
N ALA A 22 4.61 -4.73 -8.16
CA ALA A 22 3.38 -5.35 -8.65
C ALA A 22 2.99 -4.75 -10.01
N PRO A 23 2.30 -5.53 -10.86
CA PRO A 23 1.73 -5.01 -12.09
C PRO A 23 0.61 -4.00 -11.78
N VAL A 24 0.45 -3.02 -12.67
CA VAL A 24 -0.69 -2.10 -12.63
C VAL A 24 -1.93 -2.84 -13.15
N PRO A 25 -3.07 -2.79 -12.44
CA PRO A 25 -4.31 -3.40 -12.92
C PRO A 25 -4.74 -2.88 -14.30
N GLY A 26 -4.92 -3.78 -15.26
CA GLY A 26 -5.28 -3.44 -16.65
C GLY A 26 -4.09 -3.13 -17.57
N GLN A 27 -2.86 -3.12 -17.05
CA GLN A 27 -1.65 -2.89 -17.86
C GLN A 27 -0.46 -3.68 -17.27
N SER A 28 -0.44 -4.99 -17.50
CA SER A 28 0.50 -5.93 -16.85
C SER A 28 1.98 -5.67 -17.14
N SER A 29 2.30 -5.00 -18.25
CA SER A 29 3.66 -4.55 -18.58
C SER A 29 4.13 -3.37 -17.73
N ALA A 30 3.20 -2.61 -17.15
CA ALA A 30 3.50 -1.53 -16.23
C ALA A 30 3.64 -2.09 -14.81
N THR A 31 4.75 -1.81 -14.14
CA THR A 31 4.98 -2.21 -12.75
C THR A 31 5.27 -1.00 -11.88
N LEU A 32 4.84 -1.06 -10.63
CA LEU A 32 5.07 -0.03 -9.60
C LEU A 32 5.42 -0.71 -8.28
N ARG A 33 5.91 0.05 -7.31
CA ARG A 33 6.06 -0.42 -5.93
C ARG A 33 4.71 -0.92 -5.41
N LEU A 34 4.71 -1.99 -4.62
CA LEU A 34 3.49 -2.69 -4.17
C LEU A 34 2.36 -1.75 -3.67
N ASP A 35 2.71 -0.79 -2.81
CA ASP A 35 1.77 0.18 -2.25
C ASP A 35 1.24 1.17 -3.29
N ALA A 36 2.13 1.70 -4.15
CA ALA A 36 1.77 2.57 -5.25
C ALA A 36 0.85 1.86 -6.26
N ALA A 37 1.17 0.62 -6.66
CA ALA A 37 0.34 -0.18 -7.56
C ALA A 37 -1.08 -0.38 -7.00
N ALA A 38 -1.19 -0.71 -5.71
CA ALA A 38 -2.47 -0.89 -5.04
C ALA A 38 -3.27 0.43 -4.96
N ALA A 39 -2.61 1.54 -4.62
CA ALA A 39 -3.25 2.86 -4.57
C ALA A 39 -3.74 3.32 -5.94
N LEU A 40 -2.93 3.11 -6.98
CA LEU A 40 -3.31 3.43 -8.35
C LEU A 40 -4.47 2.59 -8.84
N GLY A 41 -4.49 1.29 -8.53
CA GLY A 41 -5.63 0.42 -8.86
C GLY A 41 -6.94 0.98 -8.32
N ARG A 42 -6.98 1.33 -7.01
CA ARG A 42 -8.19 1.92 -6.40
C ARG A 42 -8.59 3.26 -7.00
N LEU A 43 -7.62 4.06 -7.45
CA LEU A 43 -7.86 5.34 -8.13
C LEU A 43 -8.44 5.13 -9.54
N LEU A 44 -7.84 4.24 -10.33
CA LEU A 44 -8.29 3.93 -11.68
C LEU A 44 -9.70 3.33 -11.68
N ASP A 45 -9.99 2.42 -10.76
CA ASP A 45 -11.32 1.81 -10.64
C ASP A 45 -12.40 2.84 -10.25
N GLU A 46 -12.07 3.79 -9.36
CA GLU A 46 -12.99 4.89 -9.05
C GLU A 46 -13.18 5.83 -10.24
N HIS A 47 -12.10 6.20 -10.92
CA HIS A 47 -12.15 7.09 -12.06
C HIS A 47 -13.02 6.49 -13.16
N GLU A 48 -12.84 5.20 -13.47
CA GLU A 48 -13.67 4.46 -14.40
C GLU A 48 -15.13 4.41 -13.95
N ARG A 49 -15.40 4.11 -12.68
CA ARG A 49 -16.76 4.11 -12.12
C ARG A 49 -17.45 5.48 -12.22
N ARG A 50 -16.71 6.58 -12.04
CA ARG A 50 -17.26 7.94 -11.97
C ARG A 50 -17.38 8.61 -13.34
N TYR A 51 -16.46 8.34 -14.26
CA TYR A 51 -16.37 9.04 -15.55
C TYR A 51 -16.47 8.12 -16.76
N GLY A 52 -16.64 6.80 -16.57
CA GLY A 52 -16.86 5.83 -17.64
C GLY A 52 -15.65 5.57 -18.54
N LYS A 53 -14.45 5.99 -18.12
CA LYS A 53 -13.20 5.86 -18.89
C LYS A 53 -12.08 5.33 -18.02
N ARG A 54 -11.46 4.23 -18.45
CA ARG A 54 -10.21 3.75 -17.88
C ARG A 54 -9.04 4.49 -18.53
N LEU A 55 -8.18 5.09 -17.70
CA LEU A 55 -7.02 5.82 -18.17
C LEU A 55 -5.88 4.86 -18.52
N VAL A 56 -5.08 5.25 -19.52
CA VAL A 56 -3.91 4.48 -19.98
C VAL A 56 -2.64 5.13 -19.46
N LEU A 57 -1.70 4.31 -18.99
CA LEU A 57 -0.38 4.79 -18.58
C LEU A 57 0.59 4.71 -19.75
N ARG A 58 1.51 5.67 -19.83
CA ARG A 58 2.64 5.68 -20.76
C ARG A 58 4.01 5.67 -20.07
N GLY A 59 4.02 5.79 -18.75
CA GLY A 59 5.23 5.71 -17.92
C GLY A 59 4.92 5.12 -16.56
N TRP A 60 5.84 4.31 -16.03
CA TRP A 60 5.75 3.59 -14.76
C TRP A 60 7.15 3.38 -14.17
N SER A 61 7.40 2.34 -13.36
CA SER A 61 8.74 2.07 -12.85
C SER A 61 9.77 1.97 -13.99
N ARG A 62 10.98 2.46 -13.71
CA ARG A 62 12.06 2.54 -14.70
C ARG A 62 13.38 2.14 -14.06
N SER A 63 14.09 1.24 -14.72
CA SER A 63 15.43 0.83 -14.30
C SER A 63 16.45 1.96 -14.51
N LEU A 64 17.61 1.84 -13.85
CA LEU A 64 18.72 2.76 -14.05
C LEU A 64 19.20 2.77 -15.51
N ALA A 65 19.18 1.60 -16.18
CA ALA A 65 19.60 1.46 -17.56
C ALA A 65 18.65 2.18 -18.53
N GLU A 66 17.33 2.01 -18.34
CA GLU A 66 16.32 2.73 -19.12
C GLU A 66 16.39 4.25 -18.88
N GLN A 67 16.56 4.68 -17.63
CA GLN A 67 16.72 6.11 -17.32
C GLN A 67 17.97 6.69 -17.99
N LYS A 68 19.08 5.93 -18.01
CA LYS A 68 20.30 6.33 -18.72
C LYS A 68 20.06 6.46 -20.23
N LYS A 69 19.32 5.53 -20.82
CA LYS A 69 18.95 5.59 -22.24
C LYS A 69 18.15 6.87 -22.54
N PHE A 70 17.06 7.12 -21.82
CA PHE A 70 16.26 8.33 -22.02
C PHE A 70 17.03 9.63 -21.78
N PHE A 71 17.92 9.66 -20.78
CA PHE A 71 18.77 10.83 -20.55
C PHE A 71 19.70 11.11 -21.74
N LEU A 72 20.37 10.08 -22.26
CA LEU A 72 21.33 10.25 -23.37
C LEU A 72 20.65 10.47 -24.73
N GLU A 73 19.41 10.02 -24.92
CA GLU A 73 18.61 10.35 -26.12
C GLU A 73 18.23 11.83 -26.19
N ARG A 74 18.09 12.48 -25.03
CA ARG A 74 17.58 13.85 -24.92
C ARG A 74 18.64 14.88 -24.61
N TYR A 75 19.77 14.46 -24.05
CA TYR A 75 20.85 15.34 -23.64
C TYR A 75 22.17 14.97 -24.31
N THR A 76 22.79 15.96 -24.93
CA THR A 76 24.09 15.82 -25.59
C THR A 76 25.18 16.47 -24.74
N ARG A 77 26.38 15.87 -24.72
CA ARG A 77 27.53 16.46 -24.01
C ARG A 77 27.92 17.77 -24.68
N SER A 78 27.97 18.85 -23.93
CA SER A 78 28.39 20.15 -24.45
C SER A 78 28.93 21.05 -23.34
N TRP A 79 30.04 21.73 -23.61
CA TRP A 79 30.66 22.69 -22.69
C TRP A 79 30.10 24.10 -22.85
N THR A 80 29.58 24.44 -24.04
CA THR A 80 29.24 25.81 -24.43
C THR A 80 27.76 26.03 -24.69
N ALA A 81 27.00 24.97 -25.03
CA ALA A 81 25.59 25.12 -25.37
C ALA A 81 24.76 25.62 -24.17
N ARG A 82 23.80 26.50 -24.42
CA ARG A 82 22.87 27.05 -23.42
C ARG A 82 21.57 26.24 -23.40
N GLY A 83 20.80 26.33 -22.32
CA GLY A 83 19.51 25.64 -22.17
C GLY A 83 19.37 24.91 -20.83
N ASP A 84 18.60 23.81 -20.81
CA ASP A 84 18.50 22.90 -19.67
C ASP A 84 19.80 22.10 -19.53
N VAL A 85 20.64 22.53 -18.58
CA VAL A 85 21.96 21.97 -18.31
C VAL A 85 21.88 20.99 -17.14
N ARG A 86 22.49 19.81 -17.31
CA ARG A 86 22.59 18.78 -16.27
C ARG A 86 24.02 18.27 -16.16
N TRP A 87 24.41 17.93 -14.94
CA TRP A 87 25.73 17.35 -14.64
C TRP A 87 25.58 15.88 -14.31
N TYR A 88 26.22 15.02 -15.09
CA TYR A 88 26.19 13.58 -14.88
C TYR A 88 27.60 13.02 -14.96
N LYS A 89 28.05 12.37 -13.87
CA LYS A 89 29.41 11.84 -13.72
C LYS A 89 30.51 12.87 -14.04
N GLY A 90 30.34 14.10 -13.57
CA GLY A 90 31.29 15.20 -13.78
C GLY A 90 31.27 15.81 -15.19
N LEU A 91 30.41 15.33 -16.10
CA LEU A 91 30.29 15.85 -17.46
C LEU A 91 29.04 16.73 -17.58
N ARG A 92 29.18 17.80 -18.38
CA ARG A 92 28.10 18.75 -18.69
C ARG A 92 27.29 18.27 -19.89
N TYR A 93 25.99 18.16 -19.69
CA TYR A 93 25.00 17.74 -20.68
C TYR A 93 23.96 18.84 -20.87
N VAL A 94 23.49 19.04 -22.09
CA VAL A 94 22.47 20.03 -22.43
C VAL A 94 21.35 19.35 -23.19
N ARG A 95 20.10 19.65 -22.82
CA ARG A 95 18.94 19.09 -23.52
C ARG A 95 18.92 19.58 -24.97
N THR A 96 18.88 18.65 -25.90
CA THR A 96 18.86 18.91 -27.35
C THR A 96 17.57 18.43 -28.02
N SER A 97 16.77 17.60 -27.34
CA SER A 97 15.51 17.08 -27.88
C SER A 97 14.55 16.65 -26.76
N GLY A 98 13.26 16.57 -27.09
CA GLY A 98 12.22 16.01 -26.23
C GLY A 98 11.97 16.76 -24.92
N ALA A 99 11.13 16.16 -24.06
CA ALA A 99 10.85 16.65 -22.72
C ALA A 99 12.04 16.43 -21.77
N ALA A 100 12.06 17.12 -20.63
CA ALA A 100 13.13 16.98 -19.65
C ALA A 100 13.30 15.50 -19.20
N ALA A 101 14.53 15.06 -18.95
CA ALA A 101 14.79 13.71 -18.43
C ALA A 101 15.70 13.78 -17.21
N ALA A 102 15.24 13.24 -16.08
CA ALA A 102 16.00 13.17 -14.83
C ALA A 102 17.42 12.60 -15.03
N ILE A 103 18.37 13.11 -14.25
CA ILE A 103 19.72 12.56 -14.19
C ILE A 103 19.62 11.07 -13.78
N PRO A 104 20.37 10.14 -14.42
CA PRO A 104 20.28 8.73 -14.07
C PRO A 104 20.57 8.50 -12.59
N GLY A 105 19.62 7.85 -11.90
CA GLY A 105 19.66 7.63 -10.46
C GLY A 105 18.91 8.68 -9.62
N THR A 106 18.18 9.62 -10.23
CA THR A 106 17.40 10.65 -9.51
C THR A 106 15.93 10.73 -9.92
N SER A 107 15.42 9.82 -10.76
CA SER A 107 14.04 9.87 -11.26
C SER A 107 13.04 9.27 -10.26
N ASN A 108 11.86 9.86 -10.08
CA ASN A 108 10.81 9.23 -9.26
C ASN A 108 10.27 7.91 -9.84
N HIS A 109 10.36 7.71 -11.17
CA HIS A 109 10.11 6.40 -11.79
C HIS A 109 11.10 5.33 -11.31
N GLY A 110 12.34 5.72 -11.00
CA GLY A 110 13.35 4.83 -10.45
C GLY A 110 13.04 4.31 -9.04
N TRP A 111 12.08 4.93 -8.34
CA TRP A 111 11.61 4.43 -7.04
C TRP A 111 10.44 3.47 -7.14
N GLY A 112 9.88 3.27 -8.34
CA GLY A 112 8.61 2.58 -8.55
C GLY A 112 7.41 3.39 -8.06
N LEU A 113 7.55 4.72 -7.99
CA LEU A 113 6.59 5.62 -7.34
C LEU A 113 5.96 6.65 -8.27
N ALA A 114 6.34 6.69 -9.53
CA ALA A 114 5.81 7.67 -10.47
C ALA A 114 5.11 7.00 -11.65
N ILE A 115 4.11 7.70 -12.18
CA ILE A 115 3.42 7.36 -13.41
C ILE A 115 3.38 8.56 -14.35
N ASP A 116 3.35 8.26 -15.64
CA ASP A 116 2.94 9.22 -16.66
C ASP A 116 1.62 8.74 -17.27
N VAL A 117 0.57 9.53 -17.18
CA VAL A 117 -0.74 9.20 -17.76
C VAL A 117 -0.83 9.73 -19.19
N ALA A 118 -1.39 8.92 -20.10
CA ALA A 118 -1.61 9.34 -21.48
C ALA A 118 -2.71 10.42 -21.55
N ASP A 119 -2.64 11.26 -22.58
CA ASP A 119 -3.67 12.26 -22.93
C ASP A 119 -4.06 13.21 -21.79
N PHE A 120 -3.07 13.66 -21.01
CA PHE A 120 -3.25 14.62 -19.91
C PHE A 120 -2.89 16.07 -20.27
N GLY A 121 -2.72 16.36 -21.57
CA GLY A 121 -2.32 17.67 -22.08
C GLY A 121 -0.86 17.73 -22.55
N GLY A 122 -0.53 18.82 -23.24
CA GLY A 122 0.83 19.14 -23.67
C GLY A 122 1.68 19.74 -22.54
N VAL A 123 2.97 19.98 -22.79
CA VAL A 123 3.86 20.63 -21.80
C VAL A 123 3.22 21.94 -21.31
N GLY A 124 3.07 22.08 -20.00
CA GLY A 124 2.49 23.26 -19.35
C GLY A 124 0.96 23.35 -19.36
N ASP A 125 0.26 22.51 -20.12
CA ASP A 125 -1.21 22.48 -20.15
C ASP A 125 -1.77 21.54 -19.08
N PHE A 126 -2.15 22.11 -17.95
CA PHE A 126 -2.78 21.37 -16.85
C PHE A 126 -4.32 21.39 -16.90
N THR A 127 -4.92 21.89 -17.98
CA THR A 127 -6.37 22.12 -18.08
C THR A 127 -7.13 21.00 -18.77
N HIS A 128 -6.44 20.00 -19.32
CA HIS A 128 -7.07 18.88 -20.02
C HIS A 128 -8.17 18.20 -19.17
N PRO A 129 -9.40 17.99 -19.70
CA PRO A 129 -10.54 17.55 -18.89
C PRO A 129 -10.31 16.24 -18.11
N ASP A 130 -9.71 15.23 -18.76
CA ASP A 130 -9.42 13.94 -18.11
C ASP A 130 -8.38 14.07 -17.01
N ARG A 131 -7.42 14.99 -17.17
CA ARG A 131 -6.46 15.30 -16.12
C ARG A 131 -7.14 15.95 -14.92
N VAL A 132 -8.05 16.90 -15.16
CA VAL A 132 -8.77 17.59 -14.07
C VAL A 132 -9.59 16.58 -13.27
N ARG A 133 -10.33 15.69 -13.95
CA ARG A 133 -11.10 14.60 -13.34
C ARG A 133 -10.22 13.62 -12.55
N PHE A 134 -9.05 13.29 -13.07
CA PHE A 134 -8.09 12.48 -12.31
C PHE A 134 -7.60 13.20 -11.05
N ALA A 135 -7.26 14.48 -11.18
CA ALA A 135 -6.76 15.30 -10.06
C ALA A 135 -7.79 15.46 -8.92
N GLU A 136 -9.09 15.52 -9.24
CA GLU A 136 -10.18 15.52 -8.26
C GLU A 136 -10.14 14.30 -7.32
N LEU A 137 -9.60 13.18 -7.78
CA LEU A 137 -9.53 11.93 -7.03
C LEU A 137 -8.12 11.64 -6.49
N ALA A 138 -7.08 11.98 -7.25
CA ALA A 138 -5.70 11.53 -7.07
C ALA A 138 -5.17 11.75 -5.65
N GLY A 139 -5.37 12.94 -5.09
CA GLY A 139 -4.87 13.30 -3.76
C GLY A 139 -5.38 12.37 -2.66
N ARG A 140 -6.64 11.89 -2.74
CA ARG A 140 -7.19 10.97 -1.72
C ARG A 140 -6.48 9.61 -1.73
N TYR A 141 -5.92 9.23 -2.87
CA TYR A 141 -5.16 8.00 -3.08
C TYR A 141 -3.65 8.23 -2.98
N GLY A 142 -3.20 9.38 -2.49
CA GLY A 142 -1.79 9.68 -2.28
C GLY A 142 -1.00 10.01 -3.54
N TRP A 143 -1.67 10.27 -4.66
CA TRP A 143 -1.03 10.71 -5.90
C TRP A 143 -1.03 12.24 -5.99
N THR A 144 0.14 12.83 -6.19
CA THR A 144 0.34 14.28 -6.30
C THR A 144 1.01 14.65 -7.62
N ASP A 145 0.66 15.82 -8.16
CA ASP A 145 1.24 16.42 -9.36
C ASP A 145 2.25 17.53 -9.03
N ALA A 146 2.67 17.67 -7.77
CA ALA A 146 3.55 18.77 -7.34
C ALA A 146 4.87 18.81 -8.14
N GLU A 147 5.53 17.67 -8.32
CA GLU A 147 6.71 17.59 -9.18
C GLU A 147 6.35 17.87 -10.65
N GLY A 148 5.30 17.23 -11.18
CA GLY A 148 4.83 17.46 -12.55
C GLY A 148 4.58 18.94 -12.86
N ARG A 149 3.97 19.68 -11.92
CA ARG A 149 3.82 21.14 -11.99
C ARG A 149 5.15 21.87 -12.04
N SER A 150 6.09 21.51 -11.18
CA SER A 150 7.42 22.14 -11.13
C SER A 150 8.23 21.97 -12.42
N ILE A 151 7.95 20.91 -13.20
CA ILE A 151 8.64 20.63 -14.48
C ILE A 151 7.73 20.81 -15.72
N SER A 152 6.52 21.37 -15.54
CA SER A 152 5.54 21.58 -16.63
C SER A 152 5.09 20.29 -17.34
N GLU A 153 5.03 19.16 -16.63
CA GLU A 153 4.60 17.86 -17.12
C GLU A 153 3.24 17.47 -16.51
N PRO A 154 2.10 17.78 -17.17
CA PRO A 154 0.76 17.53 -16.62
C PRO A 154 0.40 16.05 -16.48
N TRP A 155 1.10 15.17 -17.20
CA TRP A 155 0.95 13.73 -17.11
C TRP A 155 1.66 13.11 -15.92
N HIS A 156 2.60 13.82 -15.27
CA HIS A 156 3.51 13.24 -14.30
C HIS A 156 2.94 13.29 -12.88
N TRP A 157 2.78 12.13 -12.26
CA TRP A 157 2.25 11.98 -10.91
C TRP A 157 3.15 11.11 -10.05
N VAL A 158 3.31 11.49 -8.79
CA VAL A 158 4.14 10.78 -7.81
C VAL A 158 3.27 10.29 -6.66
N TYR A 159 3.46 9.03 -6.27
CA TYR A 159 2.84 8.45 -5.10
C TYR A 159 3.62 8.81 -3.83
N GLU A 160 2.92 9.45 -2.91
CA GLU A 160 3.38 9.77 -1.57
C GLU A 160 2.51 9.01 -0.55
N PRO A 161 3.04 7.94 0.08
CA PRO A 161 2.25 7.10 1.00
C PRO A 161 1.63 7.88 2.17
N THR A 162 2.26 8.97 2.60
CA THR A 162 1.78 9.85 3.67
C THR A 162 0.52 10.63 3.30
N LEU A 163 0.28 10.84 2.01
CA LEU A 163 -0.91 11.51 1.48
C LEU A 163 -2.06 10.53 1.21
N ASP A 164 -1.80 9.22 1.15
CA ASP A 164 -2.82 8.21 0.88
C ASP A 164 -3.82 8.09 2.04
N THR A 165 -4.98 8.73 1.87
CA THR A 165 -6.10 8.67 2.81
C THR A 165 -7.08 7.55 2.49
N SER A 166 -7.04 7.00 1.29
CA SER A 166 -7.84 5.87 0.86
C SER A 166 -7.41 4.56 1.53
N ASN A 167 -6.11 4.46 1.85
CA ASN A 167 -5.52 3.37 2.59
C ASN A 167 -5.40 3.65 4.09
N ARG A 168 -5.83 4.84 4.55
CA ARG A 168 -6.13 4.96 5.97
C ARG A 168 -7.24 3.97 6.24
N PRO A 169 -7.14 3.13 7.28
CA PRO A 169 -8.30 2.37 7.69
C PRO A 169 -9.41 3.40 7.82
N ARG A 170 -10.47 3.32 6.99
CA ARG A 170 -11.73 4.03 7.26
C ARG A 170 -11.88 3.85 8.75
N ARG A 171 -11.98 4.93 9.56
CA ARG A 171 -12.26 4.81 10.99
C ARG A 171 -13.34 3.75 11.03
N ALA A 172 -12.97 2.53 11.43
CA ALA A 172 -13.93 1.47 11.34
C ALA A 172 -15.02 2.00 12.26
N ARG A 173 -16.28 2.02 11.81
CA ARG A 173 -17.34 2.14 12.80
C ARG A 173 -17.02 1.02 13.77
N THR A 174 -16.49 1.35 14.95
CA THR A 174 -15.96 0.36 15.86
C THR A 174 -17.13 -0.54 16.17
N VAL A 175 -17.17 -1.70 15.53
CA VAL A 175 -18.29 -2.61 15.74
C VAL A 175 -18.01 -3.21 17.09
N ARG A 176 -18.71 -2.70 18.11
CA ARG A 176 -18.63 -3.24 19.47
C ARG A 176 -18.96 -4.72 19.38
N ILE A 177 -18.13 -5.55 20.03
CA ILE A 177 -18.43 -6.96 20.18
C ILE A 177 -19.70 -7.05 21.05
N PRO A 178 -20.79 -7.68 20.58
CA PRO A 178 -22.03 -7.79 21.35
C PRO A 178 -21.79 -8.48 22.69
N ALA A 179 -22.55 -8.10 23.73
CA ALA A 179 -22.43 -8.69 25.06
C ALA A 179 -22.54 -10.23 25.05
N VAL A 180 -23.46 -10.79 24.26
CA VAL A 180 -23.60 -12.25 24.09
C VAL A 180 -22.32 -12.93 23.59
N THR A 181 -21.60 -12.27 22.67
CA THR A 181 -20.34 -12.77 22.12
C THR A 181 -19.22 -12.67 23.16
N LYS A 182 -19.17 -11.57 23.93
CA LYS A 182 -18.19 -11.39 25.03
C LYS A 182 -18.36 -12.44 26.12
N ARG A 183 -19.61 -12.69 26.54
CA ARG A 183 -19.95 -13.69 27.55
C ARG A 183 -19.62 -15.12 27.10
N ALA A 184 -19.87 -15.44 25.83
CA ALA A 184 -19.47 -16.73 25.26
C ALA A 184 -17.95 -16.94 25.29
N TRP A 185 -17.16 -15.89 25.02
CA TRP A 185 -15.70 -15.92 25.18
C TRP A 185 -15.29 -16.21 26.62
N GLN A 186 -15.89 -15.49 27.56
CA GLN A 186 -15.52 -15.61 28.97
C GLN A 186 -15.75 -17.02 29.50
N ARG A 187 -16.89 -17.64 29.15
CA ARG A 187 -17.18 -19.04 29.48
C ARG A 187 -16.16 -20.02 28.87
N GLN A 188 -15.83 -19.86 27.59
CA GLN A 188 -14.84 -20.74 26.93
C GLN A 188 -13.42 -20.55 27.49
N LEU A 189 -13.09 -19.35 27.97
CA LEU A 189 -11.79 -19.01 28.55
C LEU A 189 -11.69 -19.34 30.05
N GLY A 190 -12.79 -19.74 30.69
CA GLY A 190 -12.84 -20.00 32.14
C GLY A 190 -12.62 -18.75 32.98
N VAL A 191 -13.04 -17.57 32.50
CA VAL A 191 -12.97 -16.30 33.24
C VAL A 191 -14.38 -15.80 33.61
N ALA A 192 -14.46 -14.73 34.41
CA ALA A 192 -15.74 -14.16 34.86
C ALA A 192 -16.68 -13.86 33.68
N ASP A 193 -17.92 -14.37 33.75
CA ASP A 193 -18.98 -14.13 32.77
C ASP A 193 -19.76 -12.86 33.16
N ASP A 194 -19.14 -11.70 32.97
CA ASP A 194 -19.72 -10.38 33.26
C ASP A 194 -20.06 -9.59 31.98
N GLY A 195 -19.63 -10.08 30.81
CA GLY A 195 -19.79 -9.41 29.53
C GLY A 195 -18.86 -8.21 29.35
N ASP A 196 -17.89 -7.99 30.24
CA ASP A 196 -16.85 -6.98 30.12
C ASP A 196 -15.48 -7.62 29.84
N LEU A 197 -14.87 -7.24 28.72
CA LEU A 197 -13.55 -7.74 28.36
C LEU A 197 -12.50 -6.84 29.03
N GLY A 198 -12.40 -6.96 30.36
CA GLY A 198 -11.37 -6.31 31.16
C GLY A 198 -10.01 -7.02 31.05
N THR A 199 -9.04 -6.56 31.85
CA THR A 199 -7.65 -7.03 31.87
C THR A 199 -7.54 -8.56 31.96
N ASN A 200 -8.31 -9.19 32.85
CA ASN A 200 -8.27 -10.65 33.06
C ASN A 200 -8.75 -11.42 31.82
N SER A 201 -9.83 -10.96 31.18
CA SER A 201 -10.36 -11.54 29.95
C SER A 201 -9.34 -11.45 28.81
N TRP A 202 -8.69 -10.29 28.63
CA TRP A 202 -7.68 -10.13 27.58
C TRP A 202 -6.40 -10.91 27.86
N ALA A 203 -5.98 -11.04 29.12
CA ALA A 203 -4.84 -11.87 29.47
C ALA A 203 -5.12 -13.35 29.14
N ALA A 204 -6.35 -13.82 29.36
CA ALA A 204 -6.75 -15.16 28.96
C ALA A 204 -6.75 -15.33 27.43
N VAL A 205 -7.25 -14.36 26.67
CA VAL A 205 -7.19 -14.35 25.19
C VAL A 205 -5.73 -14.40 24.71
N GLN A 206 -4.84 -13.58 25.28
CA GLN A 206 -3.42 -13.56 24.90
C GLN A 206 -2.74 -14.91 25.14
N ARG A 207 -2.99 -15.55 26.29
CA ARG A 207 -2.49 -16.91 26.57
C ARG A 207 -2.97 -17.90 25.52
N ARG A 208 -4.26 -17.90 25.22
CA ARG A 208 -4.83 -18.86 24.27
C ARG A 208 -4.32 -18.66 22.84
N ILE A 209 -4.10 -17.41 22.43
CA ILE A 209 -3.45 -17.11 21.15
C ILE A 209 -2.01 -17.65 21.13
N ASN A 210 -1.25 -17.49 22.22
CA ASN A 210 0.10 -18.04 22.32
C ASN A 210 0.09 -19.58 22.21
N ASP A 211 -0.83 -20.26 22.90
CA ASP A 211 -0.98 -21.73 22.84
C ASP A 211 -1.27 -22.21 21.41
N LEU A 212 -2.18 -21.52 20.72
CA LEU A 212 -2.48 -21.80 19.31
C LEU A 212 -1.26 -21.55 18.43
N ASN A 213 -0.48 -20.50 18.72
CA ASN A 213 0.70 -20.13 17.96
C ASN A 213 1.84 -21.15 18.10
N VAL A 214 1.96 -21.86 19.23
CA VAL A 214 2.93 -22.96 19.39
C VAL A 214 2.73 -24.01 18.28
N LYS A 215 1.47 -24.32 17.96
CA LYS A 215 1.12 -25.29 16.91
C LYS A 215 1.13 -24.67 15.51
N GLY A 216 0.54 -23.49 15.37
CA GLY A 216 0.27 -22.87 14.07
C GLY A 216 1.37 -21.99 13.49
N ARG A 217 2.32 -21.53 14.32
CA ARG A 217 3.42 -20.61 13.94
C ARG A 217 2.93 -19.42 13.09
N PHE A 218 1.85 -18.76 13.50
CA PHE A 218 1.22 -17.66 12.74
C PHE A 218 1.61 -16.26 13.25
N LEU A 219 2.26 -16.13 14.41
CA LEU A 219 2.77 -14.87 14.93
C LEU A 219 4.21 -14.62 14.49
N ARG A 220 4.40 -13.78 13.47
CA ARG A 220 5.72 -13.42 12.92
C ARG A 220 6.66 -12.76 13.93
N LYS A 221 6.11 -12.00 14.88
CA LYS A 221 6.89 -11.23 15.88
C LYS A 221 7.09 -12.00 17.20
N GLY A 222 6.89 -13.32 17.20
CA GLY A 222 6.90 -14.14 18.40
C GLY A 222 5.61 -14.04 19.23
N PRO A 223 5.55 -14.73 20.38
CA PRO A 223 4.37 -14.75 21.25
C PRO A 223 3.99 -13.34 21.75
N LEU A 224 2.74 -13.20 22.16
CA LEU A 224 2.22 -12.03 22.85
C LEU A 224 2.74 -11.98 24.29
N LYS A 225 3.00 -10.76 24.78
CA LYS A 225 3.06 -10.50 26.21
C LYS A 225 1.66 -10.72 26.80
N VAL A 226 1.59 -11.37 27.96
CA VAL A 226 0.34 -11.62 28.69
C VAL A 226 0.18 -10.53 29.73
N ASP A 227 -0.35 -9.38 29.32
CA ASP A 227 -0.52 -8.17 30.15
C ASP A 227 -1.98 -7.70 30.25
N GLY A 228 -2.90 -8.37 29.56
CA GLY A 228 -4.31 -7.99 29.54
C GLY A 228 -4.61 -6.72 28.75
N VAL A 229 -3.63 -6.19 28.00
CA VAL A 229 -3.81 -4.96 27.21
C VAL A 229 -4.29 -5.29 25.81
N TYR A 230 -5.47 -4.76 25.44
CA TYR A 230 -6.03 -4.88 24.09
C TYR A 230 -5.49 -3.80 23.13
N GLY A 231 -4.17 -3.79 22.92
CA GLY A 231 -3.50 -2.91 21.97
C GLY A 231 -3.40 -3.48 20.55
N ASP A 232 -2.76 -2.74 19.66
CA ASP A 232 -2.60 -3.09 18.23
C ASP A 232 -2.02 -4.50 18.01
N ARG A 233 -1.02 -4.88 18.81
CA ARG A 233 -0.39 -6.20 18.70
C ARG A 233 -1.36 -7.33 19.04
N THR A 234 -2.15 -7.18 20.11
CA THR A 234 -3.17 -8.16 20.51
C THR A 234 -4.25 -8.29 19.43
N GLN A 235 -4.62 -7.18 18.78
CA GLN A 235 -5.60 -7.17 17.68
C GLN A 235 -5.10 -7.90 16.43
N GLN A 236 -3.88 -7.60 15.98
CA GLN A 236 -3.26 -8.28 14.83
C GLN A 236 -3.11 -9.79 15.09
N ALA A 237 -2.72 -10.14 16.31
CA ALA A 237 -2.55 -11.54 16.72
C ALA A 237 -3.89 -12.29 16.78
N LEU A 238 -4.96 -11.63 17.24
CA LEU A 238 -6.31 -12.20 17.20
C LEU A 238 -6.75 -12.50 15.76
N ILE A 239 -6.55 -11.58 14.81
CA ILE A 239 -6.85 -11.83 13.39
C ILE A 239 -6.01 -12.99 12.84
N SER A 240 -4.73 -13.03 13.18
CA SER A 240 -3.84 -14.11 12.76
C SER A 240 -4.31 -15.48 13.28
N ALA A 241 -4.84 -15.53 14.51
CA ALA A 241 -5.42 -16.73 15.09
C ALA A 241 -6.73 -17.16 14.37
N LEU A 242 -7.59 -16.21 13.98
CA LEU A 242 -8.79 -16.48 13.16
C LEU A 242 -8.40 -17.05 11.79
N ASN A 243 -7.41 -16.45 11.13
CA ASN A 243 -6.85 -16.95 9.88
C ASN A 243 -6.25 -18.35 10.02
N TYR A 244 -5.63 -18.64 11.17
CA TYR A 244 -5.15 -19.99 11.47
C TYR A 244 -6.30 -20.99 11.54
N ALA A 245 -7.42 -20.66 12.20
CA ALA A 245 -8.63 -21.48 12.23
C ALA A 245 -9.16 -21.78 10.82
N HIS A 246 -9.11 -20.77 9.95
CA HIS A 246 -9.50 -20.91 8.55
C HIS A 246 -8.58 -21.84 7.77
N ARG A 247 -7.26 -21.65 7.93
CA ARG A 247 -6.24 -22.47 7.27
C ARG A 247 -6.36 -23.95 7.60
N ILE A 248 -6.68 -24.29 8.85
CA ILE A 248 -6.84 -25.69 9.29
C ILE A 248 -8.26 -26.24 9.05
N GLY A 249 -9.12 -25.49 8.35
CA GLY A 249 -10.45 -25.94 7.97
C GLY A 249 -11.49 -25.96 9.09
N ARG A 250 -11.18 -25.48 10.30
CA ARG A 250 -12.14 -25.39 11.41
C ARG A 250 -13.27 -24.41 11.12
N VAL A 251 -12.99 -23.35 10.36
CA VAL A 251 -13.98 -22.39 9.89
C VAL A 251 -13.69 -22.02 8.44
N LYS A 252 -14.71 -21.77 7.61
CA LYS A 252 -14.51 -21.30 6.23
C LYS A 252 -15.10 -19.91 6.04
N TYR A 253 -14.24 -18.93 5.80
CA TYR A 253 -14.66 -17.56 5.51
C TYR A 253 -14.96 -17.43 4.01
N ALA A 254 -16.19 -17.07 3.66
CA ALA A 254 -16.63 -16.94 2.26
C ALA A 254 -15.79 -15.94 1.44
N GLN A 255 -15.23 -14.92 2.10
CA GLN A 255 -14.39 -13.90 1.49
C GLN A 255 -12.88 -14.16 1.67
N GLY A 256 -12.48 -15.38 2.05
CA GLY A 256 -11.09 -15.74 2.29
C GLY A 256 -10.50 -15.15 3.58
N TYR A 257 -9.17 -15.12 3.64
CA TYR A 257 -8.42 -14.65 4.79
C TYR A 257 -8.74 -13.18 5.16
N LEU A 258 -8.65 -12.88 6.45
CA LEU A 258 -8.71 -11.53 6.99
C LEU A 258 -7.34 -10.87 6.90
N ASP A 259 -7.31 -9.56 6.70
CA ASP A 259 -6.08 -8.76 6.72
C ASP A 259 -5.83 -8.22 8.15
N PRO A 260 -4.70 -8.56 8.80
CA PRO A 260 -4.40 -8.12 10.17
C PRO A 260 -4.29 -6.61 10.38
N ASP A 261 -4.05 -5.84 9.33
CA ASP A 261 -3.90 -4.38 9.40
C ASP A 261 -5.20 -3.66 9.03
N VAL A 262 -6.01 -4.25 8.15
CA VAL A 262 -7.27 -3.67 7.65
C VAL A 262 -8.50 -4.14 8.45
N ASP A 263 -8.60 -5.42 8.79
CA ASP A 263 -9.83 -6.00 9.40
C ASP A 263 -9.90 -5.82 10.93
N ARG A 264 -8.98 -5.06 11.54
CA ARG A 264 -8.83 -4.88 13.00
C ARG A 264 -10.09 -4.50 13.75
N PHE A 265 -11.04 -3.82 13.10
CA PHE A 265 -12.24 -3.28 13.74
C PHE A 265 -13.52 -3.47 12.91
N GLY A 266 -13.48 -4.29 11.86
CA GLY A 266 -14.55 -4.41 10.87
C GLY A 266 -15.55 -5.55 11.08
N TYR A 267 -16.61 -5.56 10.27
CA TYR A 267 -17.63 -6.62 10.27
C TYR A 267 -17.08 -7.99 9.88
N ARG A 268 -16.06 -8.07 9.02
CA ARG A 268 -15.41 -9.33 8.65
C ARG A 268 -14.79 -10.01 9.87
N ARG A 269 -14.05 -9.26 10.70
CA ARG A 269 -13.55 -9.75 11.99
C ARG A 269 -14.68 -10.19 12.90
N LEU A 270 -15.74 -9.39 13.07
CA LEU A 270 -16.87 -9.78 13.92
C LEU A 270 -17.55 -11.07 13.44
N GLY A 271 -17.75 -11.23 12.13
CA GLY A 271 -18.29 -12.45 11.54
C GLY A 271 -17.39 -13.66 11.81
N ALA A 272 -16.09 -13.52 11.59
CA ALA A 272 -15.10 -14.56 11.87
C ALA A 272 -15.05 -14.93 13.36
N LEU A 273 -15.14 -13.95 14.26
CA LEU A 273 -15.22 -14.17 15.72
C LEU A 273 -16.47 -14.97 16.11
N ARG A 274 -17.63 -14.67 15.52
CA ARG A 274 -18.86 -15.42 15.77
C ARG A 274 -18.78 -16.86 15.26
N GLN A 275 -18.26 -17.07 14.05
CA GLN A 275 -18.15 -18.41 13.48
C GLN A 275 -17.17 -19.29 14.28
N THR A 276 -16.03 -18.73 14.69
CA THR A 276 -15.05 -19.45 15.52
C THR A 276 -15.60 -19.80 16.90
N LEU A 277 -16.43 -18.94 17.49
CA LEU A 277 -17.13 -19.23 18.74
C LEU A 277 -18.01 -20.47 18.67
N HIS A 278 -18.83 -20.59 17.62
CA HIS A 278 -19.69 -21.76 17.40
C HIS A 278 -18.89 -23.04 17.16
N ALA A 279 -17.66 -22.92 16.64
CA ALA A 279 -16.76 -24.03 16.37
C ALA A 279 -15.88 -24.43 17.57
N GLY A 280 -16.11 -23.88 18.77
CA GLY A 280 -15.28 -24.16 19.95
C GLY A 280 -13.83 -23.73 19.77
N PHE A 281 -13.58 -22.60 19.12
CA PHE A 281 -12.22 -22.17 18.76
C PHE A 281 -11.26 -22.03 19.94
N TRP A 282 -11.78 -21.68 21.12
CA TRP A 282 -11.00 -21.59 22.35
C TRP A 282 -10.98 -22.88 23.17
N SER A 283 -11.68 -23.94 22.80
CA SER A 283 -11.58 -25.29 23.38
C SER A 283 -10.56 -26.15 22.65
#